data_AF-A0A7C1XVJ0-F1
#
_entry.id   AF-A0A7C1XVJ0-F1
#
_cell.length_a   1.000
_cell.length_b   1.000
_cell.length_c   1.000
_cell.angle_alpha   90.00
_cell.angle_beta   90.00
_cell.angle_gamma   90.00
#
_symmetry.space_group_name_H-M   'P 1'
#
loop_
_entity.id
_entity.type
_entity.pdbx_description
1 polymer ?
#
loop_
_entity_poly.entity_id
_entity_poly.type
_entity_poly.pdbx_seq_one_letter_code
_entity_poly.pdbx_strand_id
1 'polypeptide(L)'
;MINLKQIHHVAYRCNDAKETVAFYQEYLNMDFLVAIAEDRVPSTKEPDPYMHVFLDAGNGNILAFFELPTQPQMGRDPNTPKWVQH
;
A
#
# COMPACT_ATOMS: atom_id res chain seq x y z
N MET A 1 -3.47 -22.46 22.05
CA MET A 1 -4.34 -21.73 21.11
C MET A 1 -3.62 -20.46 20.68
N ILE A 2 -3.68 -20.09 19.40
CA ILE A 2 -3.10 -18.84 18.90
C ILE A 2 -4.06 -17.70 19.25
N ASN A 3 -3.53 -16.57 19.74
CA ASN A 3 -4.30 -15.36 20.01
C ASN A 3 -3.85 -14.25 19.05
N LEU A 4 -4.76 -13.83 18.17
CA LEU A 4 -4.53 -12.74 17.22
C LEU A 4 -4.82 -11.40 17.90
N LYS A 5 -3.90 -10.45 17.80
CA LYS A 5 -4.03 -9.14 18.47
C LYS A 5 -4.51 -8.02 17.54
N GLN A 6 -3.96 -7.98 16.33
CA GLN A 6 -4.17 -6.89 15.38
C GLN A 6 -3.76 -7.33 13.97
N ILE A 7 -4.09 -6.51 12.97
CA ILE A 7 -3.57 -6.68 11.63
C ILE A 7 -2.18 -6.05 11.58
N HIS A 8 -1.15 -6.84 11.29
CA HIS A 8 0.22 -6.31 11.24
C HIS A 8 0.35 -5.22 10.17
N HIS A 9 -0.15 -5.48 8.96
CA HIS A 9 -0.28 -4.48 7.91
C HIS A 9 -1.24 -4.96 6.81
N VAL A 10 -1.79 -4.02 6.05
CA VAL A 10 -2.43 -4.26 4.75
C VAL A 10 -1.80 -3.33 3.72
N ALA A 11 -1.56 -3.84 2.52
CA ALA A 11 -0.97 -3.06 1.43
C ALA A 11 -1.93 -2.98 0.24
N TYR A 12 -2.05 -1.79 -0.34
CA TYR A 12 -2.81 -1.54 -1.57
C TYR A 12 -1.89 -0.97 -2.66
N ARG A 13 -2.40 -0.81 -3.88
CA ARG A 13 -1.72 -0.06 -4.93
C ARG A 13 -2.18 1.40 -4.92
N CYS A 14 -1.26 2.33 -5.14
CA CYS A 14 -1.55 3.73 -5.40
C CYS A 14 -1.03 4.17 -6.77
N ASN A 15 -1.46 5.35 -7.22
CA ASN A 15 -1.00 5.96 -8.46
C ASN A 15 0.25 6.84 -8.24
N ASP A 16 0.29 7.57 -7.12
CA ASP A 16 1.42 8.42 -6.71
C ASP A 16 1.58 8.28 -5.19
N ALA A 17 2.76 7.85 -4.73
CA ALA A 17 3.02 7.60 -3.32
C ALA A 17 3.00 8.88 -2.48
N LYS A 18 3.47 10.01 -3.02
CA LYS A 18 3.54 11.28 -2.30
C LYS A 18 2.15 11.87 -2.08
N GLU A 19 1.33 11.92 -3.11
CA GLU A 19 -0.07 12.36 -3.01
C GLU A 19 -0.85 11.47 -2.03
N THR A 20 -0.62 10.16 -2.09
CA THR A 20 -1.23 9.20 -1.17
C THR A 20 -0.83 9.51 0.27
N VAL A 21 0.46 9.62 0.57
CA VAL A 21 0.93 9.93 1.93
C VAL A 21 0.36 11.27 2.41
N ALA A 22 0.38 12.31 1.57
CA ALA A 22 -0.15 13.62 1.91
C ALA A 22 -1.64 13.56 2.27
N PHE A 23 -2.45 12.83 1.50
CA PHE A 23 -3.88 12.65 1.78
C PHE A 23 -4.13 11.98 3.14
N TYR A 24 -3.46 10.86 3.42
CA TYR A 24 -3.66 10.14 4.68
C TYR A 24 -3.12 10.91 5.90
N GLN A 25 -2.06 11.69 5.74
CA GLN A 25 -1.58 12.61 6.77
C GLN A 25 -2.60 13.74 7.03
N GLU A 26 -3.05 14.43 5.99
CA GLU A 26 -3.90 15.61 6.11
C GLU A 26 -5.30 15.28 6.64
N TYR A 27 -5.93 14.24 6.09
CA TYR A 27 -7.35 13.98 6.37
C TYR A 27 -7.58 12.96 7.47
N LEU A 28 -6.58 12.12 7.77
CA LEU A 28 -6.73 11.02 8.73
C LEU A 28 -5.69 11.03 9.86
N ASN A 29 -4.76 12.00 9.87
CA ASN A 29 -3.69 12.11 10.86
C ASN A 29 -2.86 10.83 10.99
N MET A 30 -2.68 10.09 9.88
CA MET A 30 -1.85 8.89 9.87
C MET A 30 -0.39 9.29 9.73
N ASP A 31 0.44 8.92 10.70
CA ASP A 31 1.86 9.25 10.67
C ASP A 31 2.58 8.47 9.58
N PHE A 32 3.41 9.15 8.79
CA PHE A 32 4.28 8.50 7.82
C PHE A 32 5.44 7.81 8.55
N LEU A 33 5.60 6.51 8.33
CA LEU A 33 6.58 5.69 9.04
C LEU A 33 7.84 5.46 8.23
N VAL A 34 7.71 4.93 7.02
CA VAL A 34 8.84 4.55 6.17
C VAL A 34 8.44 4.51 4.69
N ALA A 35 9.41 4.82 3.82
CA ALA A 35 9.33 4.56 2.39
C ALA A 35 10.51 3.66 1.99
N ILE A 36 10.21 2.65 1.18
CA ILE A 36 11.19 1.72 0.62
C ILE A 36 11.12 1.87 -0.90
N ALA A 37 12.26 2.13 -1.53
CA ALA A 37 12.40 2.15 -2.97
C ALA A 37 13.47 1.14 -3.37
N GLU A 38 13.13 0.23 -4.28
CA GLU A 38 14.01 -0.85 -4.74
C GLU A 38 13.85 -1.03 -6.24
N ASP A 39 14.94 -1.38 -6.92
CA ASP A 39 14.95 -1.63 -8.37
C ASP A 39 14.50 -3.05 -8.75
N ARG A 40 14.36 -3.94 -7.75
CA ARG A 40 14.03 -5.35 -7.96
C ARG A 40 12.98 -5.84 -6.98
N VAL A 41 12.06 -6.66 -7.48
CA VAL A 41 11.03 -7.30 -6.65
C VAL A 41 11.69 -8.21 -5.60
N PRO A 42 11.40 -8.07 -4.30
CA PRO A 42 12.11 -8.81 -3.25
C PRO A 42 11.96 -10.34 -3.36
N SER A 43 10.80 -10.81 -3.80
CA SER A 43 10.45 -12.24 -3.89
C SER A 43 10.93 -12.89 -5.18
N THR A 44 10.77 -12.24 -6.34
CA THR A 44 11.08 -12.81 -7.65
C THR A 44 12.45 -12.39 -8.20
N LYS A 45 13.01 -11.29 -7.67
CA LYS A 45 14.25 -10.63 -8.15
C LYS A 45 14.15 -10.02 -9.54
N GLU A 46 12.95 -9.93 -10.11
CA GLU A 46 12.71 -9.30 -11.40
C GLU A 46 13.03 -7.79 -11.33
N PRO A 47 13.56 -7.20 -12.43
CA PRO A 47 13.88 -5.78 -12.50
C PRO A 47 12.59 -4.97 -12.73
N ASP A 48 11.81 -4.81 -11.67
CA ASP A 48 10.59 -3.99 -11.66
C ASP A 48 10.66 -2.98 -10.50
N PRO A 49 11.04 -1.72 -10.78
CA PRO A 49 11.21 -0.72 -9.75
C PRO A 49 9.88 -0.33 -9.12
N TYR A 50 9.87 -0.18 -7.80
CA TYR A 50 8.68 0.20 -7.05
C TYR A 50 9.00 1.11 -5.86
N MET A 51 7.98 1.82 -5.40
CA MET A 51 7.98 2.49 -4.10
C MET A 51 6.96 1.81 -3.20
N HIS A 52 7.30 1.59 -1.94
CA HIS A 52 6.40 1.07 -0.91
C HIS A 52 6.42 1.98 0.31
N VAL A 53 5.31 2.64 0.58
CA VAL A 53 5.14 3.58 1.71
C VAL A 53 4.27 2.97 2.79
N PHE A 54 4.56 3.30 4.04
CA PHE A 54 3.87 2.75 5.22
C PHE A 54 3.43 3.89 6.14
N LEU A 55 2.17 3.84 6.58
CA LEU A 55 1.57 4.81 7.49
C LEU A 55 0.99 4.12 8.74
N ASP A 56 1.07 4.81 9.88
CA ASP A 56 0.43 4.38 11.12
C ASP A 56 -1.10 4.62 11.02
N ALA A 57 -1.86 3.54 10.97
CA ALA A 57 -3.32 3.56 10.94
C ALA A 57 -3.94 3.49 12.35
N GLY A 58 -3.13 3.65 13.40
CA GLY A 58 -3.52 3.65 14.79
C GLY A 58 -3.51 2.24 15.41
N ASN A 59 -3.38 2.21 16.74
CA ASN A 59 -3.37 0.97 17.54
C ASN A 59 -2.34 -0.06 17.06
N GLY A 60 -1.22 0.37 16.46
CA GLY A 60 -0.16 -0.50 15.94
C GLY A 60 -0.47 -1.17 14.59
N ASN A 61 -1.57 -0.79 13.92
CA ASN A 61 -1.92 -1.27 12.59
C ASN A 61 -1.23 -0.40 11.53
N ILE A 62 -0.78 -1.01 10.45
CA ILE A 62 -0.09 -0.31 9.37
C ILE A 62 -0.89 -0.39 8.08
N LEU A 63 -1.10 0.77 7.45
CA LEU A 63 -1.63 0.86 6.09
C LEU A 63 -0.49 1.20 5.14
N ALA A 64 -0.30 0.39 4.10
CA ALA A 64 0.81 0.53 3.18
C ALA A 64 0.34 0.66 1.72
N PHE A 65 1.16 1.26 0.88
CA PHE A 65 0.86 1.45 -0.54
C PHE A 65 2.07 1.18 -1.44
N PHE A 66 1.83 0.46 -2.52
CA PHE A 66 2.78 0.28 -3.63
C PHE A 66 2.48 1.26 -4.77
N GLU A 67 3.49 2.00 -5.18
CA GLU A 67 3.50 2.69 -6.46
C GLU A 67 4.34 1.87 -7.45
N LEU A 68 3.73 1.55 -8.60
CA LEU A 68 4.32 0.71 -9.64
C LEU A 68 4.42 1.53 -10.94
N PRO A 69 5.48 2.34 -11.13
CA PRO A 69 5.59 3.33 -12.20
C PRO A 69 5.69 2.71 -13.61
N THR A 70 6.14 1.47 -13.70
CA THR A 70 6.34 0.69 -14.95
C THR A 70 5.12 -0.13 -15.35
N GLN A 71 4.15 -0.30 -14.44
CA GLN A 71 3.00 -1.19 -14.64
C GLN A 71 1.77 -0.41 -15.13
N PRO A 72 0.89 -1.02 -15.95
CA PRO A 72 -0.37 -0.41 -16.36
C PRO A 72 -1.19 0.05 -15.15
N GLN A 73 -1.96 1.13 -15.30
CA GLN A 73 -2.82 1.66 -14.24
C GLN A 73 -3.74 0.57 -13.66
N MET A 74 -3.99 0.62 -12.35
CA MET A 74 -4.87 -0.35 -11.69
C MET A 74 -6.29 -0.28 -12.26
N GLY A 75 -6.74 -1.38 -12.85
CA GLY A 75 -8.12 -1.59 -13.26
C GLY A 75 -8.97 -2.23 -12.16
N ARG A 76 -10.26 -2.38 -12.45
CA ARG A 76 -11.16 -3.21 -11.63
C ARG A 76 -10.95 -4.69 -11.95
N ASP A 77 -11.19 -5.56 -10.98
CA ASP A 77 -11.27 -7.00 -11.25
C ASP A 77 -12.55 -7.27 -12.06
N PRO A 78 -12.47 -7.77 -13.30
CA PRO A 78 -13.63 -8.02 -14.15
C PRO A 78 -14.58 -9.09 -13.59
N ASN A 79 -14.11 -9.95 -12.68
CA ASN A 79 -14.92 -10.97 -12.04
C ASN A 79 -15.61 -10.49 -10.76
N THR A 80 -15.25 -9.31 -10.26
CA THR A 80 -15.82 -8.74 -9.04
C THR A 80 -16.98 -7.80 -9.40
N PRO A 81 -18.20 -8.03 -8.84
CA PRO A 81 -19.32 -7.13 -9.07
C PRO A 81 -18.97 -5.68 -8.68
N LYS A 82 -19.44 -4.71 -9.47
CA LYS A 82 -19.05 -3.28 -9.36
C LYS A 82 -19.27 -2.63 -7.98
N TRP A 83 -20.10 -3.21 -7.13
CA TRP A 83 -20.40 -2.67 -5.80
C TRP A 83 -19.44 -3.20 -4.71
N VAL A 84 -18.66 -4.24 -5.00
CA VAL A 84 -17.80 -4.91 -4.00
C VAL A 84 -16.46 -4.20 -3.87
N GLN A 85 -15.79 -3.88 -4.98
CA GLN A 85 -14.46 -3.26 -4.96
C GLN A 85 -14.57 -1.75 -4.70
N HIS A 86 -14.29 -1.32 -3.45
CA HIS A 86 -14.28 0.06 -2.97
C HIS A 86 -13.01 0.34 -2.15
#